data_AF-A0A3D5SUI4-F1
#
_entry.id   AF-A0A3D5SUI4-F1
#
_cell.length_a   1.000
_cell.length_b   1.000
_cell.length_c   1.000
_cell.angle_alpha   90.00
_cell.angle_beta   90.00
_cell.angle_gamma   90.00
#
_symmetry.space_group_name_H-M   'P 1'
#
loop_
_entity.id
_entity.type
_entity.pdbx_description
1 polymer ?
#
loop_
_entity_poly.entity_id
_entity_poly.type
_entity_poly.pdbx_seq_one_letter_code
_entity_poly.pdbx_strand_id
1 'polypeptide(L)'
;MFGKLMTALGTPPAPGPDTVASPFDRTKIAVAALLVEASRADRAVTHEEKQAIRRVICANYSLCGEIAETLLKAAEGEFAAALEDWVFTEAVRTGFDRAQREQVVAMLWEVVYADARLAGLEEQLMERLAVALDIPEAVADEIRSQVFARVALERSPGEDSGDDS
;
A
#
# COMPACT_ATOMS: atom_id res chain seq x y z
N MET A 1 -44.75 8.42 -12.93
CA MET A 1 -43.74 9.07 -13.81
C MET A 1 -42.46 9.31 -13.01
N PHE A 2 -41.64 8.29 -12.81
CA PHE A 2 -40.28 8.38 -12.21
C PHE A 2 -39.44 7.16 -12.68
N GLY A 3 -39.56 6.83 -13.97
CA GLY A 3 -38.98 5.61 -14.58
C GLY A 3 -37.94 5.88 -15.67
N LYS A 4 -37.25 7.03 -15.64
CA LYS A 4 -36.24 7.40 -16.66
C LYS A 4 -35.06 8.21 -16.10
N LEU A 5 -34.53 7.84 -14.93
CA LEU A 5 -33.32 8.44 -14.34
C LEU A 5 -32.31 7.39 -13.86
N MET A 6 -32.16 6.30 -14.62
CA MET A 6 -31.10 5.28 -14.42
C MET A 6 -30.46 4.92 -15.77
N THR A 7 -30.07 5.91 -16.56
CA THR A 7 -29.39 5.65 -17.86
C THR A 7 -28.43 6.78 -18.27
N ALA A 8 -27.80 7.46 -17.31
CA ALA A 8 -26.79 8.47 -17.64
C ALA A 8 -25.89 8.85 -16.47
N LEU A 9 -25.15 7.91 -15.87
CA LEU A 9 -23.90 8.22 -15.16
C LEU A 9 -22.96 7.01 -15.26
N GLY A 10 -21.92 7.15 -16.08
CA GLY A 10 -20.62 6.50 -15.90
C GLY A 10 -20.48 5.04 -16.32
N THR A 11 -20.36 4.78 -17.63
CA THR A 11 -19.47 3.71 -18.07
C THR A 11 -18.10 4.00 -17.45
N PRO A 12 -17.45 3.08 -16.71
CA PRO A 12 -16.07 3.28 -16.30
C PRO A 12 -15.24 3.59 -17.56
N PRO A 13 -14.31 4.55 -17.52
CA PRO A 13 -13.52 4.88 -18.71
C PRO A 13 -12.91 3.59 -19.25
N ALA A 14 -13.18 3.30 -20.51
CA ALA A 14 -12.46 2.25 -21.22
C ALA A 14 -10.95 2.53 -21.05
N PRO A 15 -10.12 1.52 -20.75
CA PRO A 15 -8.68 1.73 -20.68
C PRO A 15 -8.23 2.43 -21.96
N GLY A 16 -7.59 3.59 -21.82
CA GLY A 16 -7.12 4.38 -22.95
C GLY A 16 -6.19 3.56 -23.84
N PRO A 17 -6.09 3.86 -25.14
CA PRO A 17 -5.38 3.02 -26.11
C PRO A 17 -3.86 2.91 -25.90
N ASP A 18 -3.28 3.53 -24.85
CA ASP A 18 -1.85 3.54 -24.57
C ASP A 18 -1.49 3.09 -23.14
N THR A 19 -2.38 2.41 -22.41
CA THR A 19 -1.94 1.65 -21.22
C THR A 19 -1.17 0.43 -21.73
N VAL A 20 0.16 0.54 -21.83
CA VAL A 20 1.03 -0.63 -22.00
C VAL A 20 0.56 -1.65 -20.97
N ALA A 21 0.01 -2.78 -21.41
CA ALA A 21 -0.52 -3.80 -20.52
C ALA A 21 0.58 -4.14 -19.51
N SER A 22 0.38 -3.71 -18.26
CA SER A 22 1.34 -3.99 -17.21
C SER A 22 1.46 -5.51 -17.08
N PRO A 23 2.67 -6.07 -16.97
CA PRO A 23 2.84 -7.51 -16.79
C PRO A 23 2.31 -8.00 -15.44
N PHE A 24 1.80 -7.10 -14.60
CA PHE A 24 1.30 -7.38 -13.26
C PHE A 24 -0.22 -7.38 -13.20
N ASP A 25 -0.74 -8.27 -12.35
CA ASP A 25 -2.17 -8.28 -12.01
C ASP A 25 -2.59 -6.94 -11.42
N ARG A 26 -3.82 -6.50 -11.76
CA ARG A 26 -4.38 -5.23 -11.27
C ARG A 26 -4.37 -5.13 -9.74
N THR A 27 -4.57 -6.23 -9.02
CA THR A 27 -4.52 -6.27 -7.56
C THR A 27 -3.11 -5.98 -7.01
N LYS A 28 -2.06 -6.51 -7.64
CA LYS A 28 -0.66 -6.23 -7.24
C LYS A 28 -0.30 -4.76 -7.46
N ILE A 29 -0.74 -4.19 -8.58
CA ILE A 29 -0.56 -2.76 -8.88
C ILE A 29 -1.32 -1.92 -7.84
N ALA A 30 -2.56 -2.29 -7.51
CA ALA A 30 -3.36 -1.59 -6.52
C ALA A 30 -2.72 -1.64 -5.12
N VAL A 31 -2.23 -2.80 -4.68
CA VAL A 31 -1.50 -2.90 -3.40
C VAL A 31 -0.27 -2.01 -3.43
N ALA A 32 0.55 -2.08 -4.47
CA ALA A 32 1.75 -1.24 -4.59
C ALA A 32 1.41 0.25 -4.62
N ALA A 33 0.29 0.66 -5.23
CA ALA A 33 -0.18 2.05 -5.23
C ALA A 33 -0.60 2.51 -3.83
N LEU A 34 -1.28 1.67 -3.05
CA LEU A 34 -1.61 1.96 -1.65
C LEU A 34 -0.35 2.06 -0.77
N LEU A 35 0.68 1.24 -1.02
CA LEU A 35 1.97 1.37 -0.32
C LEU A 35 2.67 2.68 -0.66
N VAL A 36 2.58 3.12 -1.93
CA VAL A 36 3.07 4.44 -2.37
C VAL A 36 2.31 5.57 -1.69
N GLU A 37 1.00 5.45 -1.51
CA GLU A 37 0.21 6.43 -0.75
C GLU A 37 0.61 6.47 0.72
N ALA A 38 0.74 5.30 1.36
CA ALA A 38 1.13 5.17 2.75
C ALA A 38 2.53 5.75 3.03
N SER A 39 3.45 5.68 2.07
CA SER A 39 4.78 6.30 2.21
C SER A 39 4.79 7.82 1.96
N ARG A 40 3.71 8.42 1.44
CA ARG A 40 3.63 9.83 1.01
C ARG A 40 2.92 10.75 1.98
N ALA A 41 2.55 10.28 3.17
CA ALA A 41 1.61 10.97 4.05
C ALA A 41 1.99 12.42 4.41
N ASP A 42 3.25 12.84 4.23
CA ASP A 42 3.67 14.24 4.44
C ASP A 42 4.51 14.87 3.30
N ARG A 43 5.11 14.12 2.35
CA ARG A 43 5.99 14.67 1.27
C ARG A 43 6.10 13.78 0.02
N ALA A 44 6.83 14.27 -0.99
CA ALA A 44 7.22 13.48 -2.17
C ALA A 44 8.11 12.28 -1.80
N VAL A 45 7.98 11.19 -2.55
CA VAL A 45 8.64 9.91 -2.21
C VAL A 45 10.16 10.03 -2.22
N THR A 46 10.80 9.76 -1.09
CA THR A 46 12.27 9.70 -0.98
C THR A 46 12.84 8.38 -1.51
N HIS A 47 14.15 8.31 -1.74
CA HIS A 47 14.77 7.05 -2.20
C HIS A 47 14.61 5.94 -1.15
N GLU A 48 14.71 6.31 0.12
CA GLU A 48 14.59 5.45 1.28
C GLU A 48 13.19 4.83 1.39
N GLU A 49 12.15 5.63 1.17
CA GLU A 49 10.75 5.17 1.12
C GLU A 49 10.52 4.18 -0.03
N LYS A 50 11.06 4.47 -1.23
CA LYS A 50 11.00 3.50 -2.35
C LYS A 50 11.67 2.19 -1.98
N GLN A 51 12.80 2.22 -1.29
CA GLN A 51 13.48 1.00 -0.84
C GLN A 51 12.64 0.22 0.18
N ALA A 52 11.93 0.90 1.09
CA ALA A 52 11.01 0.25 2.01
C ALA A 52 9.89 -0.48 1.27
N ILE A 53 9.21 0.19 0.34
CA ILE A 53 8.14 -0.41 -0.47
C ILE A 53 8.67 -1.62 -1.26
N ARG A 54 9.85 -1.49 -1.89
CA ARG A 54 10.48 -2.61 -2.63
C ARG A 54 10.76 -3.81 -1.75
N ARG A 55 11.29 -3.61 -0.53
CA ARG A 55 11.54 -4.71 0.41
C ARG A 55 10.24 -5.44 0.76
N VAL A 56 9.20 -4.69 1.10
CA VAL A 56 7.87 -5.22 1.45
C VAL A 56 7.28 -6.02 0.27
N ILE A 57 7.30 -5.46 -0.94
CA ILE A 57 6.81 -6.13 -2.16
C ILE A 57 7.61 -7.40 -2.47
N CYS A 58 8.94 -7.34 -2.42
CA CYS A 58 9.81 -8.50 -2.66
C CYS A 58 9.50 -9.64 -1.68
N ALA A 59 9.40 -9.34 -0.39
CA ALA A 59 9.12 -10.33 0.65
C ALA A 59 7.74 -10.97 0.48
N ASN A 60 6.70 -10.16 0.26
CA ASN A 60 5.32 -10.64 0.24
C ASN A 60 4.93 -11.35 -1.07
N TYR A 61 5.54 -10.98 -2.20
CA TYR A 61 5.25 -11.59 -3.50
C TYR A 61 6.37 -12.50 -4.03
N SER A 62 7.43 -12.73 -3.25
CA SER A 62 8.61 -13.53 -3.66
C SER A 62 9.21 -13.04 -4.99
N LEU A 63 9.30 -11.71 -5.16
CA LEU A 63 9.81 -11.08 -6.38
C LEU A 63 11.30 -10.73 -6.24
N CYS A 64 12.03 -10.77 -7.35
CA CYS A 64 13.36 -10.19 -7.39
C CYS A 64 13.29 -8.66 -7.42
N GLY A 65 14.39 -8.00 -7.05
CA GLY A 65 14.43 -6.54 -6.94
C GLY A 65 14.13 -5.79 -8.24
N GLU A 66 14.45 -6.36 -9.42
CA GLU A 66 14.15 -5.74 -10.71
C GLU A 66 12.66 -5.79 -11.05
N ILE A 67 12.01 -6.92 -10.78
CA ILE A 67 10.57 -7.07 -11.00
C ILE A 67 9.79 -6.19 -10.01
N ALA A 68 10.21 -6.14 -8.74
CA ALA A 68 9.61 -5.25 -7.76
C ALA A 68 9.77 -3.77 -8.13
N GLU A 69 10.91 -3.37 -8.72
CA GLU A 69 11.12 -2.02 -9.23
C GLU A 69 10.16 -1.69 -10.39
N THR A 70 9.91 -2.65 -11.27
CA THR A 70 8.98 -2.47 -12.39
C THR A 70 7.54 -2.37 -11.89
N LEU A 71 7.16 -3.17 -10.88
CA LEU A 71 5.86 -3.07 -10.22
C LEU A 71 5.68 -1.73 -9.52
N LEU A 72 6.70 -1.27 -8.79
CA LEU A 72 6.66 0.04 -8.13
C LEU A 72 6.50 1.17 -9.15
N LYS A 73 7.24 1.16 -10.26
CA LYS A 73 7.08 2.17 -11.32
C LYS A 73 5.69 2.17 -11.95
N ALA A 74 5.12 0.98 -12.20
CA ALA A 74 3.76 0.88 -12.71
C ALA A 74 2.75 1.46 -11.70
N ALA A 75 2.90 1.12 -10.42
CA ALA A 75 2.06 1.64 -9.36
C ALA A 75 2.19 3.16 -9.17
N GLU A 76 3.39 3.72 -9.25
CA GLU A 76 3.61 5.17 -9.19
C GLU A 76 2.92 5.90 -10.35
N GLY A 77 2.96 5.32 -11.55
CA GLY A 77 2.30 5.88 -12.73
C GLY A 77 0.77 5.86 -12.59
N GLU A 78 0.20 4.74 -12.18
CA GLU A 78 -1.24 4.61 -11.94
C GLU A 78 -1.71 5.50 -10.79
N PHE A 79 -0.96 5.56 -9.69
CA PHE A 79 -1.25 6.44 -8.55
C PHE A 79 -1.21 7.92 -8.96
N ALA A 80 -0.22 8.33 -9.77
CA ALA A 80 -0.14 9.70 -10.27
C ALA A 80 -1.27 10.06 -11.25
N ALA A 81 -1.84 9.07 -11.94
CA ALA A 81 -2.96 9.26 -12.86
C ALA A 81 -4.33 9.20 -12.16
N ALA A 82 -4.41 8.60 -10.97
CA ALA A 82 -5.63 8.47 -10.19
C ALA A 82 -5.98 9.78 -9.48
N LEU A 83 -7.28 10.12 -9.49
CA LEU A 83 -7.81 11.25 -8.71
C LEU A 83 -8.03 10.90 -7.24
N GLU A 84 -8.36 9.64 -6.98
CA GLU A 84 -8.73 9.12 -5.66
C GLU A 84 -8.21 7.69 -5.49
N ASP A 85 -7.89 7.32 -4.27
CA ASP A 85 -7.39 5.99 -3.90
C ASP A 85 -8.47 4.90 -3.87
N TRP A 86 -9.75 5.31 -3.93
CA TRP A 86 -10.89 4.39 -3.99
C TRP A 86 -10.72 3.31 -5.08
N VAL A 87 -10.14 3.66 -6.24
CA VAL A 87 -9.91 2.70 -7.32
C VAL A 87 -8.97 1.55 -6.92
N PHE A 88 -8.01 1.83 -6.04
CA PHE A 88 -7.06 0.84 -5.55
C PHE A 88 -7.64 0.03 -4.40
N THR A 89 -8.27 0.70 -3.43
CA THR A 89 -8.94 0.01 -2.31
C THR A 89 -10.06 -0.91 -2.82
N GLU A 90 -10.81 -0.51 -3.84
CA GLU A 90 -11.83 -1.35 -4.47
C GLU A 90 -11.23 -2.54 -5.23
N ALA A 91 -10.14 -2.33 -5.96
CA ALA A 91 -9.46 -3.42 -6.67
C ALA A 91 -8.93 -4.48 -5.67
N VAL A 92 -8.39 -4.05 -4.53
CA VAL A 92 -7.96 -4.96 -3.46
C VAL A 92 -9.18 -5.62 -2.81
N ARG A 93 -10.21 -4.87 -2.46
CA ARG A 93 -11.41 -5.38 -1.77
C ARG A 93 -12.14 -6.46 -2.56
N THR A 94 -12.24 -6.28 -3.87
CA THR A 94 -12.94 -7.21 -4.77
C THR A 94 -12.06 -8.36 -5.25
N GLY A 95 -10.75 -8.13 -5.37
CA GLY A 95 -9.80 -9.12 -5.88
C GLY A 95 -9.25 -10.09 -4.84
N PHE A 96 -9.36 -9.76 -3.54
CA PHE A 96 -8.78 -10.54 -2.46
C PHE A 96 -9.81 -10.98 -1.42
N ASP A 97 -9.58 -12.16 -0.86
CA ASP A 97 -10.30 -12.64 0.31
C ASP A 97 -9.91 -11.88 1.58
N ARG A 98 -10.62 -12.16 2.67
CA ARG A 98 -10.42 -11.50 3.96
C ARG A 98 -8.96 -11.58 4.46
N ALA A 99 -8.37 -12.76 4.42
CA ALA A 99 -7.01 -13.00 4.95
C ALA A 99 -5.96 -12.28 4.09
N GLN A 100 -6.15 -12.27 2.78
CA GLN A 100 -5.30 -11.50 1.86
C GLN A 100 -5.40 -9.99 2.11
N ARG A 101 -6.61 -9.47 2.41
CA ARG A 101 -6.77 -8.04 2.76
C ARG A 101 -6.12 -7.69 4.10
N GLU A 102 -6.19 -8.57 5.09
CA GLU A 102 -5.45 -8.43 6.35
C GLU A 102 -3.94 -8.36 6.09
N GLN A 103 -3.41 -9.20 5.19
CA GLN A 103 -2.00 -9.12 4.79
C GLN A 103 -1.66 -7.78 4.13
N VAL A 104 -2.54 -7.22 3.29
CA VAL A 104 -2.34 -5.89 2.72
C VAL A 104 -2.24 -4.81 3.80
N VAL A 105 -3.09 -4.87 4.83
CA VAL A 105 -2.98 -3.94 5.99
C VAL A 105 -1.66 -4.13 6.74
N ALA A 106 -1.19 -5.37 6.90
CA ALA A 106 0.11 -5.62 7.50
C ALA A 106 1.25 -5.00 6.68
N MET A 107 1.23 -5.16 5.35
CA MET A 107 2.20 -4.56 4.44
C MET A 107 2.22 -3.03 4.51
N LEU A 108 1.05 -2.40 4.61
CA LEU A 108 0.94 -0.94 4.77
C LEU A 108 1.62 -0.48 6.07
N TRP A 109 1.39 -1.18 7.18
CA TRP A 109 2.06 -0.88 8.45
C TRP A 109 3.57 -1.12 8.40
N GLU A 110 4.05 -2.14 7.66
CA GLU A 110 5.48 -2.36 7.47
C GLU A 110 6.16 -1.18 6.78
N VAL A 111 5.52 -0.59 5.77
CA VAL A 111 6.04 0.60 5.07
C VAL A 111 6.05 1.81 6.00
N VAL A 112 4.93 2.05 6.69
CA VAL A 112 4.79 3.18 7.62
C VAL A 112 5.82 3.08 8.76
N TYR A 113 6.02 1.90 9.34
CA TYR A 113 7.02 1.70 10.39
C TYR A 113 8.45 1.64 9.88
N ALA A 114 8.69 1.44 8.58
CA ALA A 114 10.04 1.45 8.02
C ALA A 114 10.67 2.85 8.11
N ASP A 115 9.86 3.91 8.05
CA ASP A 115 10.30 5.26 8.37
C ASP A 115 10.40 5.45 9.90
N ALA A 116 11.40 6.17 10.36
CA ALA A 116 11.63 6.44 11.79
C ALA A 116 10.76 7.58 12.33
N ARG A 117 9.96 8.22 11.47
CA ARG A 117 9.10 9.37 11.81
C ARG A 117 7.62 9.03 11.60
N LEU A 118 7.07 8.20 12.48
CA LEU A 118 5.61 8.05 12.52
C LEU A 118 4.96 9.39 12.89
N ALA A 119 4.05 9.89 12.07
CA ALA A 119 3.26 11.10 12.33
C ALA A 119 1.76 10.75 12.46
N GLY A 120 0.99 11.54 13.22
CA GLY A 120 -0.46 11.29 13.43
C GLY A 120 -1.33 11.34 12.16
N LEU A 121 -0.81 11.88 11.06
CA LEU A 121 -1.48 11.84 9.75
C LEU A 121 -1.45 10.43 9.13
N GLU A 122 -0.40 9.66 9.40
CA GLU A 122 -0.26 8.29 8.90
C GLU A 122 -1.23 7.35 9.61
N GLU A 123 -1.44 7.52 10.91
CA GLU A 123 -2.43 6.73 11.66
C GLU A 123 -3.85 6.91 11.12
N GLN A 124 -4.25 8.15 10.82
CA GLN A 124 -5.57 8.43 10.23
C GLN A 124 -5.71 7.83 8.82
N LEU A 125 -4.65 7.86 8.01
CA LEU A 125 -4.62 7.20 6.71
C LEU A 125 -4.82 5.69 6.87
N MET A 126 -4.10 5.07 7.80
CA MET A 126 -4.17 3.63 8.05
C MET A 126 -5.54 3.18 8.54
N GLU A 127 -6.18 3.91 9.45
CA GLU A 127 -7.56 3.66 9.90
C GLU A 127 -8.53 3.72 8.72
N ARG A 128 -8.42 4.76 7.89
CA ARG A 128 -9.27 4.93 6.71
C ARG A 128 -9.08 3.79 5.70
N LEU A 129 -7.84 3.38 5.43
CA LEU A 129 -7.55 2.28 4.51
C LEU A 129 -8.06 0.93 5.06
N ALA A 130 -7.94 0.68 6.36
CA ALA A 130 -8.48 -0.53 6.99
C ALA A 130 -10.01 -0.62 6.79
N VAL A 131 -10.73 0.48 6.99
CA VAL A 131 -12.17 0.55 6.72
C VAL A 131 -12.47 0.32 5.24
N ALA A 132 -11.73 0.95 4.33
CA ALA A 132 -11.92 0.80 2.89
C ALA A 132 -11.69 -0.64 2.41
N LEU A 133 -10.76 -1.36 3.05
CA LEU A 133 -10.44 -2.77 2.80
C LEU A 133 -11.35 -3.75 3.56
N ASP A 134 -12.42 -3.26 4.20
CA ASP A 134 -13.38 -4.06 4.95
C ASP A 134 -12.71 -4.87 6.07
N ILE A 135 -11.93 -4.16 6.90
CA ILE A 135 -11.20 -4.68 8.05
C ILE A 135 -11.80 -4.14 9.34
N PRO A 136 -12.32 -5.01 10.24
CA PRO A 136 -12.76 -4.57 11.56
C PRO A 136 -11.61 -3.94 12.34
N GLU A 137 -11.91 -2.86 13.04
CA GLU A 137 -10.96 -2.07 13.83
C GLU A 137 -10.12 -2.93 14.77
N ALA A 138 -10.76 -3.83 15.55
CA ALA A 138 -10.05 -4.72 16.46
C ALA A 138 -9.01 -5.62 15.77
N VAL A 139 -9.29 -6.07 14.54
CA VAL A 139 -8.34 -6.88 13.75
C VAL A 139 -7.22 -6.00 13.20
N ALA A 140 -7.54 -4.79 12.73
CA ALA A 140 -6.55 -3.83 12.26
C ALA A 140 -5.56 -3.44 13.38
N ASP A 141 -6.04 -3.25 14.60
CA ASP A 141 -5.22 -2.99 15.80
C ASP A 141 -4.32 -4.16 16.18
N GLU A 142 -4.85 -5.38 16.08
CA GLU A 142 -4.05 -6.58 16.31
C GLU A 142 -2.91 -6.68 15.28
N ILE A 143 -3.22 -6.50 13.99
CA ILE A 143 -2.22 -6.50 12.90
C ILE A 143 -1.15 -5.43 13.17
N ARG A 144 -1.57 -4.20 13.49
CA ARG A 144 -0.66 -3.09 13.81
C ARG A 144 0.30 -3.46 14.92
N SER A 145 -0.22 -4.03 16.02
CA SER A 145 0.58 -4.44 17.18
C SER A 145 1.58 -5.55 16.82
N GLN A 146 1.16 -6.53 16.03
CA GLN A 146 2.04 -7.63 15.57
C GLN A 146 3.15 -7.12 14.65
N VAL A 147 2.82 -6.24 13.69
CA VAL A 147 3.81 -5.66 12.76
C VAL A 147 4.81 -4.80 13.54
N PHE A 148 4.33 -3.96 14.47
CA PHE A 148 5.20 -3.14 15.32
C PHE A 148 6.20 -4.01 16.10
N ALA A 149 5.73 -5.09 16.74
CA ALA A 149 6.59 -6.01 17.46
C ALA A 149 7.65 -6.66 16.55
N ARG A 150 7.26 -7.08 15.34
CA ARG A 150 8.18 -7.65 14.35
C ARG A 150 9.26 -6.64 13.92
N VAL A 151 8.86 -5.45 13.50
CA VAL A 151 9.79 -4.39 13.05
C VAL A 151 10.71 -3.94 14.17
N ALA A 152 10.22 -3.86 15.41
CA ALA A 152 11.03 -3.53 16.58
C ALA A 152 12.14 -4.58 16.85
N LEU A 153 11.83 -5.87 16.67
CA LEU A 153 12.83 -6.94 16.79
C LEU A 153 13.88 -6.88 15.69
N GLU A 154 13.48 -6.60 14.44
CA GLU A 154 14.40 -6.50 13.29
C GLU A 154 15.36 -5.30 13.40
N ARG A 155 14.93 -4.21 14.04
CA ARG A 155 15.77 -3.03 14.33
C ARG A 155 16.77 -3.26 15.46
N SER A 156 16.71 -4.40 16.17
CA SER A 156 17.64 -4.75 17.23
C SER A 156 18.72 -5.75 16.77
N PRO A 157 19.75 -5.30 16.03
CA PRO A 157 21.05 -5.97 16.06
C PRO A 157 22.18 -4.96 16.33
N GLY A 158 22.72 -4.98 17.55
CA GLY A 158 23.95 -4.27 17.91
C GLY A 158 23.77 -3.33 19.08
N GLU A 159 24.01 -3.85 20.29
CA GLU A 159 24.56 -3.04 21.37
C GLU A 159 25.69 -2.17 20.82
N ASP A 160 25.55 -0.88 21.05
CA ASP A 160 26.59 0.10 21.33
C ASP A 160 27.91 -0.55 21.82
N SER A 161 28.72 -1.07 20.89
CA SER A 161 30.11 -1.40 21.17
C SER A 161 30.88 -0.10 21.09
N GLY A 162 30.99 0.55 22.25
CA GLY A 162 31.77 1.75 22.43
C GLY A 162 33.16 1.63 21.81
N ASP A 163 33.51 2.64 21.04
CA ASP A 163 34.89 3.01 20.79
C ASP A 163 34.99 4.50 21.13
N ASP A 164 35.09 4.76 22.44
CA ASP A 164 35.69 5.97 22.96
C ASP A 164 37.20 5.70 22.98
N SER A 165 37.91 6.32 22.04
CA SER A 165 39.38 6.44 22.02
C SER A 165 39.78 7.73 21.33
#